data_AF-A0A928BBU3-F1
#
_entry.id   AF-A0A928BBU3-F1
#
_cell.length_a   1.000
_cell.length_b   1.000
_cell.length_c   1.000
_cell.angle_alpha   90.00
_cell.angle_beta   90.00
_cell.angle_gamma   90.00
#
_symmetry.space_group_name_H-M   'P 1'
#
loop_
_entity.id
_entity.type
_entity.pdbx_description
1 polymer ?
#
loop_
_entity_poly.entity_id
_entity_poly.type
_entity_poly.pdbx_seq_one_letter_code
_entity_poly.pdbx_strand_id
1 'polypeptide(L)'
;MGDILLAISNGITAVSDFVCGYPLFTLLVGGGLFFLFYSGFVPLRYYGRAIKSLKSKDDKAEGQISSFEALASAIAATVGMGNIAGVAIALSIGGPGAIFWMWVSSILGMATKFFEGTLAVMYKGKDDAGEVQGGPMYMILSGLGPKWKPMAVFFSIFGLIGTLCIMQANQFTEAITTVFFTPEQNTITLRFIIGMIICVIVACVILGGIKRISKVATKVVPAMVIMYFLLVLYVILTNLDEVPGVFSAIFTDAFTVKAGVGGGIGALVSIALIGIRRAALVNEAGVGTASMMHGASKNNEPVKEGLVAMIGPSIDSGLVCTLTAIAILIQRDVLPLGDGISGSIAGLSVALQAFDASIPGLGKYFLLVMLFFFAFSTMFSYSYYGQKCTGFLFGAKYSKYYNLFFLVMLVVAAMIPLKAAVGLIDLAYALMAFPTMITLFILAPKVKAAMKVYFAKEK
;
A
#
# COMPACT_ATOMS: atom_id res chain seq x y z
N MET A 1 -3.90 37.66 0.74
CA MET A 1 -3.32 36.44 0.12
C MET A 1 -3.24 35.28 1.10
N GLY A 2 -2.84 35.53 2.37
CA GLY A 2 -2.85 34.51 3.44
C GLY A 2 -4.22 33.88 3.68
N ASP A 3 -5.28 34.67 3.83
CA ASP A 3 -6.63 34.14 4.15
C ASP A 3 -7.24 33.27 3.05
N ILE A 4 -6.97 33.60 1.77
CA ILE A 4 -7.43 32.79 0.62
C ILE A 4 -6.68 31.46 0.56
N LEU A 5 -5.37 31.47 0.78
CA LEU A 5 -4.56 30.25 0.85
C LEU A 5 -4.99 29.36 2.03
N LEU A 6 -5.32 29.96 3.17
CA LEU A 6 -5.79 29.27 4.36
C LEU A 6 -7.20 28.71 4.16
N ALA A 7 -8.09 29.45 3.50
CA ALA A 7 -9.42 28.99 3.11
C ALA A 7 -9.35 27.83 2.09
N ILE A 8 -8.46 27.91 1.09
CA ILE A 8 -8.22 26.81 0.14
C ILE A 8 -7.68 25.58 0.87
N SER A 9 -6.69 25.76 1.75
CA SER A 9 -6.13 24.66 2.57
C SER A 9 -7.20 23.99 3.43
N ASN A 10 -8.03 24.78 4.11
CA ASN A 10 -9.11 24.27 4.97
C ASN A 10 -10.20 23.57 4.13
N GLY A 11 -10.53 24.12 2.96
CA GLY A 11 -11.49 23.51 2.03
C GLY A 11 -11.01 22.17 1.48
N ILE A 12 -9.74 22.07 1.07
CA ILE A 12 -9.12 20.82 0.64
C ILE A 12 -9.14 19.79 1.77
N THR A 13 -8.82 20.22 3.00
CA THR A 13 -8.81 19.32 4.18
C THR A 13 -10.20 18.79 4.48
N ALA A 14 -11.23 19.65 4.49
CA ALA A 14 -12.62 19.22 4.74
C ALA A 14 -13.15 18.26 3.66
N VAL A 15 -12.86 18.52 2.39
CA VAL A 15 -13.24 17.62 1.29
C VAL A 15 -12.48 16.30 1.38
N SER A 16 -11.18 16.34 1.68
CA SER A 16 -10.38 15.14 1.94
C SER A 16 -10.96 14.32 3.08
N ASP A 17 -11.26 14.93 4.22
CA ASP A 17 -11.80 14.23 5.40
C ASP A 17 -13.16 13.59 5.09
N PHE A 18 -13.99 14.24 4.28
CA PHE A 18 -15.27 13.66 3.85
C PHE A 18 -15.07 12.51 2.87
N VAL A 19 -14.36 12.73 1.76
CA VAL A 19 -14.19 11.76 0.66
C VAL A 19 -13.37 10.55 1.11
N CYS A 20 -12.24 10.81 1.76
CA CYS A 20 -11.37 9.79 2.35
C CYS A 20 -11.99 9.16 3.60
N GLY A 21 -13.08 9.74 4.13
CA GLY A 21 -13.85 9.20 5.24
C GLY A 21 -14.83 8.11 4.81
N TYR A 22 -16.08 8.24 5.22
CA TYR A 22 -17.10 7.19 5.05
C TYR A 22 -17.29 6.69 3.61
N PRO A 23 -17.33 7.53 2.55
CA PRO A 23 -17.57 7.08 1.18
C PRO A 23 -16.50 6.12 0.66
N LEU A 24 -15.21 6.50 0.74
CA LEU A 24 -14.11 5.65 0.28
C LEU A 24 -14.10 4.31 1.00
N PHE A 25 -14.22 4.33 2.33
CA PHE A 25 -14.13 3.10 3.10
C PHE A 25 -15.34 2.20 2.90
N THR A 26 -16.54 2.76 2.77
CA THR A 26 -17.73 1.96 2.41
C THR A 26 -17.53 1.29 1.06
N LEU A 27 -16.93 1.99 0.09
CA LEU A 27 -16.63 1.44 -1.22
C LEU A 27 -15.59 0.32 -1.16
N LEU A 28 -14.43 0.55 -0.53
CA LEU A 28 -13.34 -0.43 -0.47
C LEU A 28 -13.70 -1.66 0.36
N VAL A 29 -14.27 -1.45 1.55
CA VAL A 29 -14.61 -2.51 2.49
C VAL A 29 -15.86 -3.25 2.05
N GLY A 30 -16.91 -2.51 1.69
CA GLY A 30 -18.14 -3.09 1.15
C GLY A 30 -17.89 -3.83 -0.16
N GLY A 31 -17.00 -3.30 -1.01
CA GLY A 31 -16.57 -3.96 -2.23
C GLY A 31 -15.76 -5.23 -1.97
N GLY A 32 -14.78 -5.19 -1.06
CA GLY A 32 -14.04 -6.39 -0.66
C GLY A 32 -14.95 -7.48 -0.08
N LEU A 33 -15.93 -7.09 0.74
CA LEU A 33 -16.96 -7.99 1.26
C LEU A 33 -17.80 -8.59 0.12
N PHE A 34 -18.30 -7.75 -0.78
CA PHE A 34 -19.02 -8.20 -1.98
C PHE A 34 -18.19 -9.19 -2.80
N PHE A 35 -16.93 -8.87 -3.12
CA PHE A 35 -16.07 -9.73 -3.92
C PHE A 35 -15.73 -11.05 -3.22
N LEU A 36 -15.56 -11.03 -1.89
CA LEU A 36 -15.32 -12.24 -1.10
C LEU A 36 -16.50 -13.21 -1.22
N PHE A 37 -17.73 -12.74 -1.00
CA PHE A 37 -18.92 -13.58 -1.15
C PHE A 37 -19.21 -13.95 -2.60
N TYR A 38 -19.09 -12.99 -3.53
CA TYR A 38 -19.43 -13.17 -4.93
C TYR A 38 -18.52 -14.17 -5.64
N SER A 39 -17.23 -14.19 -5.27
CA SER A 39 -16.27 -15.21 -5.73
C SER A 39 -16.48 -16.57 -5.07
N GLY A 40 -17.23 -16.62 -3.98
CA GLY A 40 -17.32 -17.81 -3.13
C GLY A 40 -15.99 -18.07 -2.45
N PHE A 41 -15.48 -17.10 -1.68
CA PHE A 41 -14.30 -17.25 -0.81
C PHE A 41 -13.06 -17.82 -1.52
N VAL A 42 -12.89 -17.52 -2.81
CA VAL A 42 -11.74 -18.00 -3.61
C VAL A 42 -10.40 -17.68 -2.94
N PRO A 43 -10.18 -16.47 -2.38
CA PRO A 43 -8.92 -16.16 -1.71
C PRO A 43 -8.53 -17.09 -0.58
N LEU A 44 -9.51 -17.58 0.20
CA LEU A 44 -9.28 -18.50 1.30
C LEU A 44 -9.16 -19.95 0.81
N ARG A 45 -10.07 -20.38 -0.07
CA ARG A 45 -10.11 -21.78 -0.54
C ARG A 45 -8.92 -22.16 -1.44
N TYR A 46 -8.41 -21.22 -2.23
CA TYR A 46 -7.38 -21.47 -3.23
C TYR A 46 -6.03 -20.81 -2.89
N TYR A 47 -5.80 -20.41 -1.64
CA TYR A 47 -4.55 -19.78 -1.23
C TYR A 47 -3.31 -20.66 -1.49
N GLY A 48 -3.38 -21.95 -1.17
CA GLY A 48 -2.27 -22.88 -1.47
C GLY A 48 -1.98 -22.99 -2.98
N ARG A 49 -3.00 -22.82 -3.83
CA ARG A 49 -2.85 -22.80 -5.28
C ARG A 49 -2.22 -21.50 -5.77
N ALA A 50 -2.57 -20.38 -5.14
CA ALA A 50 -1.95 -19.07 -5.36
C ALA A 50 -0.42 -19.16 -5.21
N ILE A 51 0.04 -19.74 -4.10
CA ILE A 51 1.48 -19.92 -3.84
C ILE A 51 2.12 -20.82 -4.91
N LYS A 52 1.45 -21.91 -5.31
CA LYS A 52 1.96 -22.80 -6.37
C LYS A 52 2.09 -22.06 -7.71
N SER A 53 1.15 -21.17 -8.04
CA SER A 53 1.18 -20.37 -9.27
C SER A 53 2.40 -19.47 -9.40
N LEU A 54 3.06 -19.10 -8.29
CA LEU A 54 4.29 -18.30 -8.31
C LEU A 54 5.47 -19.01 -8.99
N LYS A 55 5.48 -20.34 -8.99
CA LYS A 55 6.56 -21.14 -9.61
C LYS A 55 6.39 -21.30 -11.12
N SER A 56 5.21 -20.98 -11.65
CA SER A 56 4.90 -21.17 -13.06
C SER A 56 5.43 -20.00 -13.89
N LYS A 57 6.25 -20.30 -14.90
CA LYS A 57 6.67 -19.35 -15.93
C LYS A 57 5.81 -19.53 -17.16
N ASP A 58 5.35 -18.43 -17.73
CA ASP A 58 4.62 -18.43 -18.99
C ASP A 58 5.34 -17.51 -20.00
N ASP A 59 6.39 -18.06 -20.61
CA ASP A 59 7.33 -17.26 -21.41
C ASP A 59 6.78 -16.86 -22.79
N LYS A 60 5.58 -17.34 -23.17
CA LYS A 60 4.97 -17.11 -24.48
C LYS A 60 3.91 -15.98 -24.51
N ALA A 61 3.53 -15.45 -23.35
CA ALA A 61 2.51 -14.40 -23.26
C ALA A 61 3.09 -12.99 -23.51
N GLU A 62 2.31 -12.10 -24.12
CA GLU A 62 2.69 -10.69 -24.28
C GLU A 62 2.74 -9.98 -22.90
N GLY A 63 3.84 -9.28 -22.65
CA GLY A 63 4.10 -8.59 -21.39
C GLY A 63 5.58 -8.27 -21.18
N GLN A 64 5.89 -7.50 -20.15
CA GLN A 64 7.23 -6.96 -19.91
C GLN A 64 7.97 -7.71 -18.79
N ILE A 65 7.24 -8.30 -17.85
CA ILE A 65 7.75 -8.96 -16.65
C ILE A 65 6.97 -10.25 -16.36
N SER A 66 7.50 -11.17 -15.55
CA SER A 66 6.78 -12.36 -15.08
C SER A 66 5.73 -12.03 -14.00
N SER A 67 4.80 -12.94 -13.73
CA SER A 67 3.81 -12.78 -12.65
C SER A 67 4.45 -12.65 -11.26
N PHE A 68 5.55 -13.38 -11.01
CA PHE A 68 6.31 -13.23 -9.76
C PHE A 68 6.96 -11.85 -9.66
N GLU A 69 7.55 -11.35 -10.75
CA GLU A 69 8.09 -9.99 -10.81
C GLU A 69 7.01 -8.92 -10.61
N ALA A 70 5.81 -9.14 -11.17
CA ALA A 70 4.66 -8.26 -10.97
C ALA A 70 4.21 -8.26 -9.51
N LEU A 71 4.06 -9.44 -8.89
CA LEU A 71 3.71 -9.55 -7.47
C LEU A 71 4.78 -8.92 -6.58
N ALA A 72 6.06 -9.23 -6.80
CA ALA A 72 7.15 -8.66 -6.01
C ALA A 72 7.15 -7.12 -6.11
N SER A 73 6.95 -6.56 -7.30
CA SER A 73 6.87 -5.11 -7.47
C SER A 73 5.61 -4.50 -6.84
N ALA A 74 4.48 -5.21 -6.88
CA ALA A 74 3.26 -4.78 -6.19
C ALA A 74 3.44 -4.81 -4.66
N ILE A 75 4.10 -5.84 -4.11
CA ILE A 75 4.45 -5.91 -2.68
C ILE A 75 5.50 -4.85 -2.32
N ALA A 76 6.47 -4.58 -3.18
CA ALA A 76 7.45 -3.52 -2.98
C ALA A 76 6.79 -2.15 -2.84
N ALA A 77 5.67 -1.93 -3.53
CA ALA A 77 4.85 -0.73 -3.46
C ALA A 77 4.01 -0.65 -2.16
N THR A 78 3.41 -1.75 -1.72
CA THR A 78 2.49 -1.72 -0.57
C THR A 78 3.18 -1.94 0.77
N VAL A 79 4.17 -2.85 0.81
CA VAL A 79 4.98 -3.10 2.01
C VAL A 79 5.98 -1.97 2.15
N GLY A 80 5.59 -1.00 2.97
CA GLY A 80 6.28 0.26 3.12
C GLY A 80 6.21 0.78 4.54
N MET A 81 6.51 2.06 4.68
CA MET A 81 6.42 2.74 5.97
C MET A 81 4.98 2.86 6.50
N GLY A 82 3.98 2.69 5.63
CA GLY A 82 2.57 2.58 6.01
C GLY A 82 2.28 1.38 6.93
N ASN A 83 2.95 0.24 6.75
CA ASN A 83 2.82 -0.94 7.61
C ASN A 83 3.40 -0.75 9.01
N ILE A 84 4.28 0.24 9.17
CA ILE A 84 4.91 0.57 10.45
C ILE A 84 4.13 1.69 11.12
N ALA A 85 4.12 2.86 10.49
CA ALA A 85 3.46 4.05 11.02
C ALA A 85 1.93 3.88 11.10
N GLY A 86 1.31 3.25 10.11
CA GLY A 86 -0.13 3.03 10.07
C GLY A 86 -0.62 2.08 11.16
N VAL A 87 0.16 1.04 11.48
CA VAL A 87 -0.13 0.14 12.60
C VAL A 87 0.02 0.85 13.93
N ALA A 88 1.10 1.64 14.11
CA ALA A 88 1.28 2.43 15.32
C ALA A 88 0.10 3.41 15.55
N ILE A 89 -0.37 4.08 14.50
CA ILE A 89 -1.56 4.94 14.57
C ILE A 89 -2.82 4.12 14.89
N ALA A 90 -3.01 2.96 14.25
CA ALA A 90 -4.16 2.10 14.50
C ALA A 90 -4.22 1.66 15.97
N LEU A 91 -3.08 1.28 16.55
CA LEU A 91 -2.95 0.92 17.95
C LEU A 91 -3.19 2.10 18.89
N SER A 92 -2.70 3.29 18.53
CA SER A 92 -2.85 4.48 19.36
C SER A 92 -4.30 4.95 19.46
N ILE A 93 -5.05 4.88 18.35
CA ILE A 93 -6.44 5.38 18.28
C ILE A 93 -7.44 4.27 18.62
N GLY A 94 -7.26 3.08 18.06
CA GLY A 94 -8.21 1.96 18.15
C GLY A 94 -7.86 0.90 19.18
N GLY A 95 -6.69 1.00 19.82
CA GLY A 95 -6.16 -0.01 20.72
C GLY A 95 -5.77 -1.31 20.01
N PRO A 96 -5.37 -2.34 20.79
CA PRO A 96 -5.01 -3.67 20.28
C PRO A 96 -6.09 -4.31 19.38
N GLY A 97 -7.37 -4.06 19.68
CA GLY A 97 -8.51 -4.60 18.94
C GLY A 97 -8.55 -4.19 17.47
N ALA A 98 -7.95 -3.06 17.11
CA ALA A 98 -7.85 -2.63 15.71
C ALA A 98 -7.09 -3.64 14.84
N ILE A 99 -6.13 -4.39 15.41
CA ILE A 99 -5.29 -5.35 14.68
C ILE A 99 -6.11 -6.53 14.17
N PHE A 100 -7.07 -7.03 14.96
CA PHE A 100 -7.99 -8.08 14.51
C PHE A 100 -8.76 -7.63 13.26
N TRP A 101 -9.23 -6.40 13.26
CA TRP A 101 -9.98 -5.81 12.15
C TRP A 101 -9.09 -5.46 10.95
N MET A 102 -7.79 -5.23 11.17
CA MET A 102 -6.80 -5.19 10.09
C MET A 102 -6.64 -6.55 9.40
N TRP A 103 -6.70 -7.67 10.13
CA TRP A 103 -6.69 -9.02 9.53
C TRP A 103 -7.94 -9.28 8.69
N VAL A 104 -9.11 -8.92 9.18
CA VAL A 104 -10.36 -9.00 8.41
C VAL A 104 -10.24 -8.20 7.12
N SER A 105 -9.75 -6.95 7.21
CA SER A 105 -9.54 -6.09 6.05
C SER A 105 -8.50 -6.64 5.07
N SER A 106 -7.44 -7.31 5.55
CA SER A 106 -6.49 -8.02 4.68
C SER A 106 -7.20 -9.09 3.84
N ILE A 107 -8.08 -9.91 4.43
CA ILE A 107 -8.86 -10.92 3.70
C ILE A 107 -9.79 -10.28 2.66
N LEU A 108 -10.45 -9.18 3.02
CA LEU A 108 -11.27 -8.42 2.07
C LEU A 108 -10.42 -7.85 0.92
N GLY A 109 -9.23 -7.35 1.25
CA GLY A 109 -8.26 -6.86 0.27
C GLY A 109 -7.78 -7.95 -0.68
N MET A 110 -7.56 -9.18 -0.19
CA MET A 110 -7.24 -10.33 -1.05
C MET A 110 -8.36 -10.58 -2.08
N ALA A 111 -9.62 -10.49 -1.66
CA ALA A 111 -10.75 -10.64 -2.58
C ALA A 111 -10.77 -9.55 -3.64
N THR A 112 -10.62 -8.28 -3.26
CA THR A 112 -10.56 -7.18 -4.22
C THR A 112 -9.37 -7.31 -5.18
N LYS A 113 -8.17 -7.62 -4.67
CA LYS A 113 -6.96 -7.83 -5.49
C LYS A 113 -7.08 -9.01 -6.44
N PHE A 114 -7.83 -10.05 -6.08
CA PHE A 114 -8.12 -11.16 -6.99
C PHE A 114 -8.89 -10.69 -8.23
N PHE A 115 -9.94 -9.88 -8.06
CA PHE A 115 -10.68 -9.30 -9.18
C PHE A 115 -9.83 -8.30 -9.96
N GLU A 116 -9.10 -7.43 -9.26
CA GLU A 116 -8.21 -6.44 -9.84
C GLU A 116 -7.15 -7.10 -10.76
N GLY A 117 -6.43 -8.11 -10.25
CA GLY A 117 -5.41 -8.84 -11.01
C GLY A 117 -6.00 -9.65 -12.17
N THR A 118 -7.16 -10.26 -11.98
CA THR A 118 -7.85 -10.99 -13.07
C THR A 118 -8.22 -10.03 -14.20
N LEU A 119 -8.87 -8.91 -13.89
CA LEU A 119 -9.31 -7.94 -14.88
C LEU A 119 -8.14 -7.22 -15.55
N ALA A 120 -7.03 -7.00 -14.84
CA ALA A 120 -5.83 -6.39 -15.39
C ALA A 120 -5.25 -7.20 -16.57
N VAL A 121 -5.38 -8.53 -16.54
CA VAL A 121 -4.95 -9.41 -17.63
C VAL A 121 -6.03 -9.57 -18.69
N MET A 122 -7.31 -9.62 -18.31
CA MET A 122 -8.42 -9.70 -19.28
C MET A 122 -8.49 -8.47 -20.19
N TYR A 123 -8.16 -7.29 -19.65
CA TYR A 123 -8.37 -6.00 -20.30
C TYR A 123 -7.06 -5.20 -20.42
N LYS A 124 -6.03 -5.85 -20.97
CA LYS A 124 -4.81 -5.16 -21.43
C LYS A 124 -5.15 -4.22 -22.60
N GLY A 125 -4.35 -3.17 -22.76
CA GLY A 125 -4.38 -2.27 -23.91
C GLY A 125 -3.01 -2.16 -24.55
N LYS A 126 -2.90 -1.31 -25.58
CA LYS A 126 -1.62 -0.91 -26.16
C LYS A 126 -1.48 0.60 -26.04
N ASP A 127 -0.26 1.08 -25.84
CA ASP A 127 0.04 2.50 -25.96
C ASP A 127 0.21 2.92 -27.43
N ASP A 128 0.49 4.20 -27.65
CA ASP A 128 0.79 4.81 -28.94
C ASP A 128 2.10 4.31 -29.57
N ALA A 129 2.95 3.60 -28.83
CA ALA A 129 4.12 2.89 -29.33
C ALA A 129 3.84 1.42 -29.67
N GLY A 130 2.61 0.93 -29.47
CA GLY A 130 2.20 -0.44 -29.72
C GLY A 130 2.60 -1.43 -28.62
N GLU A 131 3.17 -0.95 -27.52
CA GLU A 131 3.58 -1.78 -26.38
C GLU A 131 2.37 -2.13 -25.52
N VAL A 132 2.32 -3.37 -25.03
CA VAL A 132 1.23 -3.82 -24.17
C VAL A 132 1.30 -3.13 -22.81
N GLN A 133 0.18 -2.52 -22.43
CA GLN A 133 0.00 -1.82 -21.18
C GLN A 133 -1.20 -2.36 -20.40
N GLY A 134 -1.16 -2.15 -19.09
CA GLY A 134 -2.27 -2.46 -18.20
C GLY A 134 -2.37 -1.45 -17.08
N GLY A 135 -3.42 -1.60 -16.28
CA GLY A 135 -3.81 -0.64 -15.26
C GLY A 135 -5.29 -0.26 -15.38
N PRO A 136 -5.83 0.52 -14.42
CA PRO A 136 -7.25 0.83 -14.38
C PRO A 136 -7.70 1.64 -15.59
N MET A 137 -6.86 2.57 -16.08
CA MET A 137 -7.13 3.34 -17.29
C MET A 137 -7.34 2.47 -18.54
N TYR A 138 -6.59 1.39 -18.69
CA TYR A 138 -6.75 0.43 -19.79
C TYR A 138 -7.92 -0.52 -19.53
N MET A 139 -8.11 -0.97 -18.29
CA MET A 139 -9.26 -1.80 -17.90
C MET A 139 -10.59 -1.08 -18.15
N ILE A 140 -10.66 0.21 -17.83
CA ILE A 140 -11.82 1.08 -18.09
C ILE A 140 -12.07 1.16 -19.60
N LEU A 141 -11.04 1.50 -20.38
CA LEU A 141 -11.20 1.75 -21.82
C LEU A 141 -11.52 0.47 -22.60
N SER A 142 -10.77 -0.61 -22.35
CA SER A 142 -10.93 -1.90 -23.02
C SER A 142 -12.11 -2.71 -22.49
N GLY A 143 -12.48 -2.55 -21.22
CA GLY A 143 -13.55 -3.31 -20.58
C GLY A 143 -14.92 -2.65 -20.63
N LEU A 144 -15.01 -1.34 -20.37
CA LEU A 144 -16.26 -0.59 -20.35
C LEU A 144 -16.53 0.16 -21.67
N GLY A 145 -15.50 0.36 -22.49
CA GLY A 145 -15.58 0.99 -23.81
C GLY A 145 -15.25 2.49 -23.83
N PRO A 146 -15.21 3.10 -25.03
CA PRO A 146 -14.68 4.45 -25.23
C PRO A 146 -15.48 5.56 -24.53
N LYS A 147 -16.76 5.34 -24.24
CA LYS A 147 -17.60 6.30 -23.50
C LYS A 147 -17.10 6.55 -22.08
N TRP A 148 -16.34 5.62 -21.50
CA TRP A 148 -15.77 5.72 -20.16
C TRP A 148 -14.36 6.33 -20.15
N LYS A 149 -13.84 6.79 -21.29
CA LYS A 149 -12.53 7.48 -21.38
C LYS A 149 -12.37 8.62 -20.37
N PRO A 150 -13.38 9.47 -20.07
CA PRO A 150 -13.26 10.50 -19.04
C PRO A 150 -12.88 9.94 -17.66
N MET A 151 -13.39 8.76 -17.30
CA MET A 151 -13.09 8.10 -16.03
C MET A 151 -11.65 7.55 -16.00
N ALA A 152 -11.16 7.04 -17.13
CA ALA A 152 -9.76 6.61 -17.28
C ALA A 152 -8.78 7.80 -17.18
N VAL A 153 -9.14 8.95 -17.77
CA VAL A 153 -8.38 10.20 -17.65
C VAL A 153 -8.40 10.70 -16.21
N PHE A 154 -9.56 10.69 -15.56
CA PHE A 154 -9.72 11.05 -14.15
C PHE A 154 -8.80 10.21 -13.25
N PHE A 155 -8.86 8.88 -13.37
CA PHE A 155 -7.94 7.98 -12.65
C PHE A 155 -6.48 8.37 -12.88
N SER A 156 -6.10 8.64 -14.13
CA SER A 156 -4.70 8.90 -14.48
C SER A 156 -4.20 10.24 -13.92
N ILE A 157 -5.04 11.27 -13.87
CA ILE A 157 -4.68 12.58 -13.28
C ILE A 157 -4.38 12.44 -11.80
N PHE A 158 -5.27 11.80 -11.04
CA PHE A 158 -5.04 11.56 -9.61
C PHE A 158 -3.93 10.53 -9.38
N GLY A 159 -3.77 9.58 -10.31
CA GLY A 159 -2.62 8.68 -10.37
C GLY A 159 -1.30 9.43 -10.34
N LEU A 160 -1.12 10.48 -11.15
CA LEU A 160 0.12 11.26 -11.16
C LEU A 160 0.46 11.89 -9.80
N ILE A 161 -0.56 12.30 -9.04
CA ILE A 161 -0.42 12.94 -7.72
C ILE A 161 -0.16 11.88 -6.65
N GLY A 162 -1.01 10.84 -6.61
CA GLY A 162 -0.91 9.75 -5.65
C GLY A 162 0.41 9.00 -5.76
N THR A 163 1.02 8.97 -6.95
CA THR A 163 2.25 8.20 -7.18
C THR A 163 3.55 8.93 -6.88
N LEU A 164 3.54 10.17 -6.36
CA LEU A 164 4.75 11.00 -6.21
C LEU A 164 5.72 10.56 -5.09
N CYS A 165 5.32 9.62 -4.24
CA CYS A 165 6.12 9.14 -3.10
C CYS A 165 6.67 10.23 -2.16
N ILE A 166 5.95 11.36 -2.05
CA ILE A 166 6.37 12.48 -1.20
C ILE A 166 6.46 12.02 0.27
N MET A 167 5.46 11.25 0.73
CA MET A 167 5.45 10.70 2.08
C MET A 167 6.65 9.79 2.34
N GLN A 168 7.06 9.01 1.36
CA GLN A 168 8.14 8.03 1.51
C GLN A 168 9.50 8.72 1.60
N ALA A 169 9.76 9.75 0.80
CA ALA A 169 11.00 10.51 0.89
C ALA A 169 11.08 11.28 2.21
N ASN A 170 9.96 11.87 2.62
CA ASN A 170 9.88 12.64 3.84
C ASN A 170 10.04 11.79 5.09
N GLN A 171 9.23 10.75 5.26
CA GLN A 171 9.28 9.88 6.45
C GLN A 171 10.63 9.19 6.62
N PHE A 172 11.27 8.79 5.51
CA PHE A 172 12.62 8.21 5.59
C PHE A 172 13.66 9.25 6.01
N THR A 173 13.53 10.48 5.51
CA THR A 173 14.35 11.62 5.97
C THR A 173 14.15 11.88 7.46
N GLU A 174 12.89 11.90 7.92
CA GLU A 174 12.57 12.05 9.35
C GLU A 174 13.16 10.93 10.21
N ALA A 175 13.13 9.69 9.72
CA ALA A 175 13.72 8.55 10.43
C ALA A 175 15.24 8.71 10.58
N ILE A 176 15.95 9.10 9.51
CA ILE A 176 17.39 9.37 9.56
C ILE A 176 17.68 10.50 10.56
N THR A 177 16.95 11.60 10.48
CA THR A 177 17.19 12.76 11.36
C THR A 177 16.90 12.41 12.82
N THR A 178 15.89 11.59 13.09
CA THR A 178 15.54 11.14 14.45
C THR A 178 16.60 10.21 15.05
N VAL A 179 17.20 9.34 14.22
CA VAL A 179 18.14 8.32 14.70
C VAL A 179 19.57 8.82 14.85
N PHE A 180 20.03 9.70 13.94
CA PHE A 180 21.43 10.11 13.87
C PHE A 180 21.71 11.55 14.31
N PHE A 181 20.69 12.40 14.39
CA PHE A 181 20.88 13.84 14.55
C PHE A 181 20.05 14.39 15.72
N THR A 182 20.51 15.48 16.32
CA THR A 182 19.70 16.22 17.29
C THR A 182 18.72 17.16 16.56
N PRO A 183 17.63 17.61 17.22
CA PRO A 183 16.70 18.56 16.62
C PRO A 183 17.35 19.84 16.09
N GLU A 184 18.43 20.31 16.72
CA GLU A 184 19.20 21.48 16.29
C GLU A 184 20.00 21.25 15.00
N GLN A 185 20.45 20.00 14.78
CA GLN A 185 21.19 19.61 13.58
C GLN A 185 20.27 19.37 12.38
N ASN A 186 18.96 19.23 12.61
CA ASN A 186 17.93 18.97 11.60
C ASN A 186 17.62 20.23 10.75
N THR A 187 18.62 20.66 9.98
CA THR A 187 18.54 21.83 9.11
C THR A 187 17.99 21.48 7.72
N ILE A 188 17.49 22.49 7.01
CA ILE A 188 17.04 22.34 5.61
C ILE A 188 18.18 21.82 4.72
N THR A 189 19.42 22.27 4.96
CA THR A 189 20.60 21.81 4.21
C THR A 189 20.85 20.32 4.41
N LEU A 190 20.78 19.82 5.65
CA LEU A 190 20.92 18.39 5.93
C LEU A 190 19.83 17.57 5.20
N ARG A 191 18.58 18.02 5.29
CA ARG A 191 17.45 17.37 4.60
C ARG A 191 17.60 17.36 3.08
N PHE A 192 18.11 18.44 2.51
CA PHE A 192 18.43 18.50 1.08
C PHE A 192 19.51 17.47 0.70
N ILE A 193 20.57 17.32 1.50
CA ILE A 193 21.62 16.32 1.27
C ILE A 193 21.03 14.90 1.34
N ILE A 194 20.20 14.61 2.35
CA ILE A 194 19.51 13.32 2.46
C ILE A 194 18.62 13.08 1.23
N GLY A 195 17.84 14.09 0.82
CA GLY A 195 17.01 14.03 -0.39
C GLY A 195 17.82 13.76 -1.66
N MET A 196 18.99 14.38 -1.81
CA MET A 196 19.90 14.12 -2.94
C MET A 196 20.43 12.68 -2.93
N ILE A 197 20.77 12.14 -1.75
CA ILE A 197 21.20 10.73 -1.62
C ILE A 197 20.05 9.79 -2.02
N ILE A 198 18.83 10.03 -1.52
CA ILE A 198 17.63 9.29 -1.91
C ILE A 198 17.45 9.33 -3.42
N CYS A 199 17.52 10.53 -4.01
CA CYS A 199 17.40 10.75 -5.45
C CYS A 199 18.41 9.92 -6.25
N VAL A 200 19.70 9.95 -5.88
CA VAL A 200 20.75 9.18 -6.58
C VAL A 200 20.47 7.67 -6.52
N ILE A 201 20.14 7.14 -5.34
CA ILE A 201 19.86 5.71 -5.16
C ILE A 201 18.62 5.30 -5.98
N VAL A 202 17.56 6.10 -5.96
CA VAL A 202 16.35 5.85 -6.76
C VAL A 202 16.66 5.92 -8.26
N ALA A 203 17.42 6.93 -8.71
CA ALA A 203 17.79 7.11 -10.10
C ALA A 203 18.54 5.90 -10.67
N CYS A 204 19.44 5.29 -9.89
CA CYS A 204 20.17 4.07 -10.29
C CYS A 204 19.23 2.92 -10.70
N VAL A 205 18.05 2.84 -10.08
CA VAL A 205 17.06 1.79 -10.35
C VAL A 205 16.04 2.21 -11.41
N ILE A 206 15.36 3.34 -11.20
CA ILE A 206 14.16 3.68 -11.99
C ILE A 206 14.48 4.08 -13.43
N LEU A 207 15.68 4.64 -13.68
CA LEU A 207 16.11 5.01 -15.03
C LEU A 207 16.37 3.78 -15.92
N GLY A 208 16.50 2.59 -15.32
CA GLY A 208 16.55 1.32 -16.04
C GLY A 208 15.20 0.78 -16.52
N GLY A 209 14.09 1.46 -16.19
CA GLY A 209 12.74 1.06 -16.56
C GLY A 209 12.23 -0.19 -15.83
N ILE A 210 11.03 -0.67 -16.23
CA ILE A 210 10.29 -1.73 -15.53
C ILE A 210 11.11 -3.01 -15.32
N LYS A 211 11.96 -3.40 -16.28
CA LYS A 211 12.78 -4.61 -16.18
C LYS A 211 13.84 -4.50 -15.08
N ARG A 212 14.39 -3.31 -14.82
CA ARG A 212 15.33 -3.10 -13.70
C ARG A 212 14.57 -3.01 -12.38
N ILE A 213 13.46 -2.25 -12.36
CA ILE A 213 12.60 -2.10 -11.18
C ILE A 213 12.16 -3.45 -10.64
N SER A 214 11.58 -4.31 -11.50
CA SER A 214 11.12 -5.64 -11.13
C SER A 214 12.23 -6.61 -10.71
N LYS A 215 13.40 -6.56 -11.37
CA LYS A 215 14.58 -7.35 -10.95
C LYS A 215 15.12 -6.94 -9.58
N VAL A 216 15.05 -5.65 -9.25
CA VAL A 216 15.41 -5.17 -7.92
C VAL A 216 14.34 -5.60 -6.91
N ALA A 217 13.06 -5.42 -7.22
CA ALA A 217 11.95 -5.81 -6.35
C ALA A 217 11.97 -7.30 -6.00
N THR A 218 12.21 -8.19 -6.96
CA THR A 218 12.29 -9.65 -6.73
C THR A 218 13.42 -10.08 -5.80
N LYS A 219 14.47 -9.27 -5.64
CA LYS A 219 15.56 -9.51 -4.68
C LYS A 219 15.29 -8.83 -3.33
N VAL A 220 14.87 -7.57 -3.38
CA VAL A 220 14.67 -6.73 -2.19
C VAL A 220 13.49 -7.19 -1.37
N VAL A 221 12.37 -7.56 -1.99
CA VAL A 221 11.11 -7.87 -1.29
C VAL A 221 11.22 -9.13 -0.41
N PRO A 222 11.71 -10.28 -0.91
CA PRO A 222 11.92 -11.42 -0.04
C PRO A 222 12.92 -11.11 1.09
N ALA A 223 14.00 -10.40 0.77
CA ALA A 223 15.02 -10.03 1.76
C ALA A 223 14.42 -9.15 2.87
N MET A 224 13.70 -8.08 2.54
CA MET A 224 13.15 -7.15 3.53
C MET A 224 12.08 -7.81 4.41
N VAL A 225 11.23 -8.69 3.85
CA VAL A 225 10.22 -9.42 4.63
C VAL A 225 10.89 -10.41 5.59
N ILE A 226 11.90 -11.16 5.12
CA ILE A 226 12.64 -12.12 5.96
C ILE A 226 13.42 -11.38 7.05
N MET A 227 14.15 -10.32 6.71
CA MET A 227 14.92 -9.54 7.70
C MET A 227 13.99 -8.91 8.74
N TYR A 228 12.86 -8.36 8.33
CA TYR A 228 11.88 -7.80 9.27
C TYR A 228 11.27 -8.88 10.16
N PHE A 229 10.92 -10.04 9.59
CA PHE A 229 10.47 -11.19 10.35
C PHE A 229 11.50 -11.64 11.38
N LEU A 230 12.78 -11.77 11.01
CA LEU A 230 13.84 -12.17 11.93
C LEU A 230 14.06 -11.14 13.05
N LEU A 231 14.00 -9.84 12.72
CA LEU A 231 14.11 -8.77 13.70
C LEU A 231 12.96 -8.82 14.72
N VAL A 232 11.72 -9.00 14.27
CA VAL A 232 10.57 -9.12 15.17
C VAL A 232 10.56 -10.46 15.91
N LEU A 233 11.00 -11.54 15.26
CA LEU A 233 11.16 -12.85 15.91
C LEU A 233 12.15 -12.74 17.07
N TYR A 234 13.26 -12.02 16.90
CA TYR A 234 14.18 -11.74 18.01
C TYR A 234 13.46 -11.02 19.17
N VAL A 235 12.68 -9.97 18.89
CA VAL A 235 11.89 -9.26 19.91
C VAL A 235 10.90 -10.19 20.62
N ILE A 236 10.24 -11.09 19.88
CA ILE A 236 9.31 -12.09 20.44
C ILE A 236 10.05 -13.05 21.36
N LEU A 237 11.20 -13.59 20.92
CA LEU A 237 11.97 -14.56 21.69
C LEU A 237 12.57 -13.97 22.97
N THR A 238 12.89 -12.67 22.99
CA THR A 238 13.38 -11.99 24.19
C THR A 238 12.27 -11.52 25.13
N ASN A 239 11.00 -11.59 24.71
CA ASN A 239 9.84 -11.16 25.50
C ASN A 239 8.69 -12.19 25.46
N LEU A 240 9.03 -13.49 25.57
CA LEU A 240 8.06 -14.58 25.38
C LEU A 240 6.87 -14.51 26.34
N ASP A 241 7.09 -14.04 27.57
CA ASP A 241 6.06 -13.97 28.60
C ASP A 241 4.95 -12.95 28.26
N GLU A 242 5.26 -11.92 27.48
CA GLU A 242 4.30 -10.89 27.05
C GLU A 242 3.42 -11.36 25.88
N VAL A 243 3.89 -12.31 25.07
CA VAL A 243 3.25 -12.71 23.81
C VAL A 243 1.80 -13.19 24.01
N PRO A 244 1.48 -14.07 24.99
CA PRO A 244 0.09 -14.44 25.26
C PRO A 244 -0.79 -13.24 25.62
N GLY A 245 -0.25 -12.29 26.39
CA GLY A 245 -0.94 -11.05 26.76
C GLY A 245 -1.26 -10.16 25.56
N VAL A 246 -0.32 -10.06 24.61
CA VAL A 246 -0.52 -9.35 23.33
C VAL A 246 -1.67 -9.94 22.53
N PHE A 247 -1.68 -11.26 22.30
CA PHE A 247 -2.76 -11.90 21.55
C PHE A 247 -4.08 -11.81 22.28
N SER A 248 -4.08 -12.03 23.61
CA SER A 248 -5.27 -11.85 24.43
C SER A 248 -5.86 -10.45 24.25
N ALA A 249 -5.04 -9.39 24.36
CA ALA A 249 -5.47 -8.02 24.19
C ALA A 249 -6.06 -7.75 22.80
N ILE A 250 -5.46 -8.27 21.73
CA ILE A 250 -5.99 -8.12 20.37
C ILE A 250 -7.40 -8.70 20.26
N PHE A 251 -7.64 -9.90 20.79
CA PHE A 251 -8.96 -10.54 20.71
C PHE A 251 -9.97 -9.92 21.67
N THR A 252 -9.60 -9.62 22.92
CA THR A 252 -10.52 -9.04 23.90
C THR A 252 -10.97 -7.66 23.45
N ASP A 253 -10.04 -6.81 23.04
CA ASP A 253 -10.33 -5.42 22.72
C ASP A 253 -11.09 -5.29 21.39
N ALA A 254 -10.92 -6.24 20.46
CA ALA A 254 -11.64 -6.27 19.20
C ALA A 254 -13.16 -6.43 19.36
N PHE A 255 -13.58 -7.08 20.46
CA PHE A 255 -14.98 -7.35 20.80
C PHE A 255 -15.39 -6.67 22.11
N THR A 256 -14.57 -5.75 22.64
CA THR A 256 -14.90 -5.05 23.88
C THR A 256 -15.86 -3.91 23.61
N VAL A 257 -16.96 -3.96 24.35
CA VAL A 257 -17.95 -2.89 24.42
C VAL A 257 -17.52 -1.89 25.50
N LYS A 258 -16.77 -0.83 25.15
CA LYS A 258 -16.47 0.24 26.12
C LYS A 258 -17.74 1.06 26.37
N ALA A 259 -18.14 1.18 27.63
CA ALA A 259 -19.27 2.02 28.04
C ALA A 259 -18.93 3.51 27.80
N GLY A 260 -19.56 4.14 26.81
CA GLY A 260 -19.27 5.51 26.39
C GLY A 260 -20.08 5.97 25.16
N VAL A 261 -19.83 7.21 24.72
CA VAL A 261 -20.59 7.95 23.69
C VAL A 261 -20.63 7.16 22.37
N GLY A 262 -21.71 6.41 22.17
CA GLY A 262 -21.89 5.49 21.05
C GLY A 262 -22.70 4.23 21.41
N GLY A 263 -22.85 3.92 22.69
CA GLY A 263 -23.52 2.69 23.12
C GLY A 263 -22.74 1.44 22.68
N GLY A 264 -23.19 0.26 23.13
CA GLY A 264 -22.31 -0.89 23.09
C GLY A 264 -21.85 -1.32 21.70
N ILE A 265 -22.76 -1.26 20.72
CA ILE A 265 -22.49 -1.55 19.32
C ILE A 265 -21.67 -0.43 18.66
N GLY A 266 -21.83 0.84 19.07
CA GLY A 266 -21.11 1.96 18.48
C GLY A 266 -19.60 1.93 18.77
N ALA A 267 -19.21 1.51 19.98
CA ALA A 267 -17.80 1.31 20.34
C ALA A 267 -17.14 0.18 19.54
N LEU A 268 -17.86 -0.91 19.27
CA LEU A 268 -17.36 -2.00 18.43
C LEU A 268 -17.18 -1.56 16.98
N VAL A 269 -18.16 -0.84 16.45
CA VAL A 269 -18.11 -0.33 15.07
C VAL A 269 -16.98 0.68 14.89
N SER A 270 -16.69 1.53 15.88
CA SER A 270 -15.59 2.49 15.76
C SER A 270 -14.22 1.81 15.72
N ILE A 271 -13.95 0.85 16.60
CA ILE A 271 -12.70 0.06 16.61
C ILE A 271 -12.55 -0.71 15.29
N ALA A 272 -13.64 -1.35 14.85
CA ALA A 272 -13.66 -2.08 13.58
C ALA A 272 -13.35 -1.17 12.40
N LEU A 273 -13.97 0.00 12.34
CA LEU A 273 -13.69 0.98 11.30
C LEU A 273 -12.24 1.45 11.35
N ILE A 274 -11.67 1.76 12.52
CA ILE A 274 -10.26 2.19 12.61
C ILE A 274 -9.32 1.14 12.03
N GLY A 275 -9.45 -0.13 12.46
CA GLY A 275 -8.61 -1.22 11.97
C GLY A 275 -8.79 -1.46 10.47
N ILE A 276 -10.05 -1.59 10.02
CA ILE A 276 -10.34 -1.87 8.62
C ILE A 276 -9.81 -0.75 7.71
N ARG A 277 -10.04 0.51 8.08
CA ARG A 277 -9.62 1.70 7.33
C ARG A 277 -8.12 1.76 7.15
N ARG A 278 -7.37 1.48 8.22
CA ARG A 278 -5.90 1.51 8.19
C ARG A 278 -5.35 0.42 7.29
N ALA A 279 -5.83 -0.82 7.42
CA ALA A 279 -5.39 -1.90 6.55
C ALA A 279 -5.76 -1.67 5.08
N ALA A 280 -6.96 -1.15 4.79
CA ALA A 280 -7.41 -0.88 3.41
C ALA A 280 -6.53 0.15 2.68
N LEU A 281 -5.96 1.12 3.40
CA LEU A 281 -5.02 2.08 2.83
C LEU A 281 -3.63 1.48 2.60
N VAL A 282 -3.19 0.56 3.45
CA VAL A 282 -1.84 -0.03 3.37
C VAL A 282 -1.76 -1.08 2.26
N ASN A 283 -2.77 -1.94 2.11
CA ASN A 283 -2.77 -2.95 1.04
C ASN A 283 -3.19 -2.42 -0.35
N GLU A 284 -3.70 -1.19 -0.40
CA GLU A 284 -4.16 -0.50 -1.61
C GLU A 284 -5.12 -1.33 -2.48
N ALA A 285 -5.88 -2.23 -1.87
CA ALA A 285 -6.84 -3.05 -2.59
C ALA A 285 -7.97 -2.18 -3.13
N GLY A 286 -8.21 -2.21 -4.44
CA GLY A 286 -9.23 -1.39 -5.08
C GLY A 286 -8.79 0.03 -5.43
N VAL A 287 -7.56 0.44 -5.08
CA VAL A 287 -6.98 1.71 -5.53
C VAL A 287 -6.60 1.62 -7.02
N GLY A 288 -6.09 0.47 -7.46
CA GLY A 288 -5.75 0.21 -8.87
C GLY A 288 -4.26 0.21 -9.18
N THR A 289 -3.39 0.48 -8.21
CA THR A 289 -1.93 0.48 -8.36
C THR A 289 -1.38 -0.90 -8.75
N ALA A 290 -1.81 -1.96 -8.07
CA ALA A 290 -1.37 -3.31 -8.36
C ALA A 290 -1.74 -3.75 -9.79
N SER A 291 -2.90 -3.32 -10.32
CA SER A 291 -3.28 -3.63 -11.69
C SER A 291 -2.31 -3.08 -12.74
N MET A 292 -1.56 -2.01 -12.44
CA MET A 292 -0.52 -1.49 -13.34
C MET A 292 0.70 -2.43 -13.41
N MET A 293 1.06 -3.12 -12.32
CA MET A 293 2.10 -4.16 -12.34
C MET A 293 1.58 -5.45 -12.99
N HIS A 294 0.45 -5.96 -12.51
CA HIS A 294 -0.09 -7.24 -12.99
C HIS A 294 -0.52 -7.18 -14.45
N GLY A 295 -0.99 -6.02 -14.93
CA GLY A 295 -1.27 -5.80 -16.34
C GLY A 295 -0.03 -5.80 -17.24
N ALA A 296 1.18 -5.64 -16.67
CA ALA A 296 2.45 -5.77 -17.39
C ALA A 296 3.04 -7.19 -17.35
N SER A 297 2.37 -8.11 -16.65
CA SER A 297 2.80 -9.52 -16.56
C SER A 297 2.67 -10.24 -17.91
N LYS A 298 3.61 -11.13 -18.20
CA LYS A 298 3.55 -12.13 -19.26
C LYS A 298 2.66 -13.27 -18.79
N ASN A 299 1.36 -13.05 -18.86
CA ASN A 299 0.37 -14.04 -18.49
C ASN A 299 -0.86 -13.91 -19.41
N ASN A 300 -1.34 -15.04 -19.91
CA ASN A 300 -2.55 -15.18 -20.72
C ASN A 300 -3.70 -15.86 -19.98
N GLU A 301 -3.47 -16.33 -18.75
CA GLU A 301 -4.46 -16.96 -17.86
C GLU A 301 -4.88 -15.96 -16.77
N PRO A 302 -5.98 -15.21 -16.96
CA PRO A 302 -6.29 -14.08 -16.09
C PRO A 302 -6.58 -14.49 -14.64
N VAL A 303 -7.29 -15.60 -14.43
CA VAL A 303 -7.63 -16.09 -13.08
C VAL A 303 -6.38 -16.50 -12.32
N LYS A 304 -5.38 -17.06 -13.00
CA LYS A 304 -4.07 -17.38 -12.42
C LYS A 304 -3.38 -16.10 -11.94
N GLU A 305 -3.43 -15.01 -12.72
CA GLU A 305 -2.86 -13.73 -12.28
C GLU A 305 -3.64 -13.15 -11.10
N GLY A 306 -4.96 -13.27 -11.08
CA GLY A 306 -5.79 -12.90 -9.93
C GLY A 306 -5.38 -13.65 -8.66
N LEU A 307 -5.11 -14.96 -8.76
CA LEU A 307 -4.58 -15.76 -7.64
C LEU A 307 -3.21 -15.26 -7.19
N VAL A 308 -2.34 -14.87 -8.12
CA VAL A 308 -1.02 -14.30 -7.76
C VAL A 308 -1.19 -12.94 -7.08
N ALA A 309 -2.02 -12.04 -7.61
CA ALA A 309 -2.24 -10.69 -7.10
C ALA A 309 -2.81 -10.66 -5.68
N MET A 310 -3.71 -11.59 -5.35
CA MET A 310 -4.32 -11.65 -4.01
C MET A 310 -3.35 -12.06 -2.89
N ILE A 311 -2.13 -12.51 -3.21
CA ILE A 311 -1.10 -12.81 -2.20
C ILE A 311 -0.61 -11.52 -1.54
N GLY A 312 -0.59 -10.40 -2.27
CA GLY A 312 -0.07 -9.11 -1.79
C GLY A 312 -0.62 -8.71 -0.41
N PRO A 313 -1.95 -8.53 -0.26
CA PRO A 313 -2.55 -8.14 1.02
C PRO A 313 -2.27 -9.10 2.18
N SER A 314 -2.04 -10.39 1.92
CA SER A 314 -1.72 -11.38 2.95
C SER A 314 -0.30 -11.20 3.52
N ILE A 315 0.67 -10.83 2.67
CA ILE A 315 2.04 -10.54 3.11
C ILE A 315 2.09 -9.16 3.76
N ASP A 316 1.46 -8.19 3.12
CA ASP A 316 1.47 -6.79 3.52
C ASP A 316 0.72 -6.52 4.84
N SER A 317 -0.61 -6.61 4.79
CA SER A 317 -1.47 -6.29 5.91
C SER A 317 -1.71 -7.49 6.84
N GLY A 318 -1.52 -8.72 6.34
CA GLY A 318 -1.63 -9.94 7.14
C GLY A 318 -0.36 -10.20 7.95
N LEU A 319 0.81 -10.34 7.30
CA LEU A 319 2.05 -10.69 7.98
C LEU A 319 2.79 -9.46 8.53
N VAL A 320 3.19 -8.51 7.67
CA VAL A 320 4.08 -7.41 8.08
C VAL A 320 3.41 -6.51 9.12
N CYS A 321 2.13 -6.12 8.92
CA CYS A 321 1.42 -5.33 9.92
C CYS A 321 1.28 -6.05 11.27
N THR A 322 1.11 -7.38 11.26
CA THR A 322 1.06 -8.18 12.50
C THR A 322 2.40 -8.21 13.21
N LEU A 323 3.50 -8.36 12.47
CA LEU A 323 4.85 -8.28 13.02
C LEU A 323 5.10 -6.92 13.68
N THR A 324 4.72 -5.82 13.00
CA THR A 324 4.78 -4.48 13.60
C THR A 324 3.94 -4.40 14.88
N ALA A 325 2.70 -4.89 14.83
CA ALA A 325 1.78 -4.78 15.95
C ALA A 325 2.29 -5.53 17.18
N ILE A 326 2.83 -6.73 17.00
CA ILE A 326 3.43 -7.51 18.08
C ILE A 326 4.62 -6.77 18.69
N ALA A 327 5.54 -6.27 17.86
CA ALA A 327 6.71 -5.54 18.34
C ALA A 327 6.34 -4.28 19.16
N ILE A 328 5.28 -3.56 18.76
CA ILE A 328 4.79 -2.39 19.49
C ILE A 328 4.06 -2.80 20.77
N LEU A 329 3.19 -3.81 20.70
CA LEU A 329 2.35 -4.22 21.84
C LEU A 329 3.14 -4.88 22.96
N ILE A 330 4.26 -5.54 22.65
CA ILE A 330 5.20 -6.06 23.67
C ILE A 330 5.72 -4.92 24.56
N GLN A 331 5.91 -3.72 24.01
CA GLN A 331 6.45 -2.56 24.73
C GLN A 331 5.35 -1.56 25.13
N ARG A 332 4.08 -1.97 25.14
CA ARG A 332 2.94 -1.04 25.31
C ARG A 332 2.97 -0.24 26.61
N ASP A 333 3.54 -0.79 27.69
CA ASP A 333 3.54 -0.18 29.01
C ASP A 333 4.58 0.96 29.15
N VAL A 334 5.59 0.96 28.30
CA VAL A 334 6.66 1.98 28.28
C VAL A 334 6.53 2.95 27.10
N LEU A 335 5.57 2.72 26.21
CA LEU A 335 5.30 3.57 25.06
C LEU A 335 4.17 4.57 25.34
N PRO A 336 4.24 5.78 24.78
CA PRO A 336 3.18 6.77 24.90
C PRO A 336 2.01 6.46 23.95
N LEU A 337 1.39 5.28 24.07
CA LEU A 337 0.21 4.91 23.30
C LEU A 337 -1.02 5.65 23.88
N GLY A 338 -1.64 6.54 23.09
CA GLY A 338 -2.83 7.28 23.53
C GLY A 338 -3.26 8.42 22.59
N ASP A 339 -4.30 9.15 23.01
CA ASP A 339 -4.93 10.27 22.29
C ASP A 339 -3.95 11.45 22.16
N GLY A 340 -3.15 11.41 21.09
CA GLY A 340 -2.10 12.41 20.81
C GLY A 340 -1.20 12.02 19.64
N ILE A 341 -1.13 10.72 19.31
CA ILE A 341 -0.44 10.24 18.11
C ILE A 341 -1.35 10.41 16.89
N SER A 342 -1.25 11.60 16.28
CA SER A 342 -1.97 11.95 15.06
C SER A 342 -0.98 12.18 13.92
N GLY A 343 -0.98 11.27 12.95
CA GLY A 343 -0.19 11.38 11.73
C GLY A 343 0.99 10.40 11.66
N SER A 344 1.44 10.16 10.42
CA SER A 344 2.36 9.07 10.09
C SER A 344 3.79 9.26 10.62
N ILE A 345 4.26 10.50 10.75
CA ILE A 345 5.56 10.79 11.38
C ILE A 345 5.54 10.42 12.87
N ALA A 346 4.44 10.72 13.58
CA ALA A 346 4.29 10.35 14.99
C ALA A 346 4.21 8.83 15.15
N GLY A 347 3.44 8.14 14.30
CA GLY A 347 3.38 6.67 14.30
C GLY A 347 4.74 6.02 14.03
N LEU A 348 5.55 6.60 13.15
CA LEU A 348 6.91 6.12 12.88
C LEU A 348 7.83 6.28 14.09
N SER A 349 7.75 7.40 14.80
CA SER A 349 8.52 7.65 16.03
C SER A 349 8.18 6.63 17.12
N VAL A 350 6.90 6.29 17.29
CA VAL A 350 6.44 5.26 18.23
C VAL A 350 7.05 3.90 17.90
N ALA A 351 7.07 3.53 16.62
CA ALA A 351 7.72 2.29 16.21
C ALA A 351 9.23 2.31 16.50
N LEU A 352 9.94 3.40 16.17
CA LEU A 352 11.37 3.53 16.49
C LEU A 352 11.64 3.36 18.00
N GLN A 353 10.81 3.96 18.84
CA GLN A 353 10.89 3.81 20.30
C GLN A 353 10.60 2.38 20.76
N ALA A 354 9.59 1.71 20.17
CA ALA A 354 9.25 0.33 20.52
C ALA A 354 10.40 -0.64 20.23
N PHE A 355 11.05 -0.49 19.07
CA PHE A 355 12.20 -1.31 18.72
C PHE A 355 13.42 -0.97 19.59
N ASP A 356 13.67 0.30 19.89
CA ASP A 356 14.78 0.69 20.79
C ASP A 356 14.55 0.20 22.23
N ALA A 357 13.30 0.18 22.72
CA ALA A 357 12.95 -0.39 24.01
C ALA A 357 13.16 -1.91 24.05
N SER A 358 12.81 -2.60 22.96
CA SER A 358 13.00 -4.06 22.85
C SER A 358 14.46 -4.47 22.69
N ILE A 359 15.29 -3.62 22.07
CA ILE A 359 16.71 -3.85 21.83
C ILE A 359 17.48 -2.57 22.18
N PRO A 360 17.75 -2.32 23.47
CA PRO A 360 18.33 -1.06 23.95
C PRO A 360 19.58 -0.63 23.18
N GLY A 361 19.52 0.55 22.56
CA GLY A 361 20.63 1.19 21.86
C GLY A 361 20.87 0.70 20.42
N LEU A 362 20.29 -0.43 20.01
CA LEU A 362 20.46 -1.00 18.66
C LEU A 362 19.16 -1.08 17.85
N GLY A 363 18.01 -1.19 18.52
CA GLY A 363 16.73 -1.48 17.88
C GLY A 363 16.29 -0.42 16.86
N LYS A 364 16.47 0.87 17.18
CA LYS A 364 16.17 1.96 16.24
C LYS A 364 17.04 1.93 14.98
N TYR A 365 18.29 1.48 15.08
CA TYR A 365 19.19 1.35 13.92
C TYR A 365 18.78 0.16 13.05
N PHE A 366 18.44 -0.98 13.64
CA PHE A 366 17.90 -2.12 12.89
C PHE A 366 16.59 -1.77 12.20
N LEU A 367 15.68 -1.07 12.88
CA LEU A 367 14.44 -0.61 12.25
C LEU A 367 14.73 0.39 11.12
N LEU A 368 15.69 1.31 11.29
CA LEU A 368 16.07 2.24 10.23
C LEU A 368 16.57 1.55 8.96
N VAL A 369 17.33 0.45 9.10
CA VAL A 369 17.73 -0.37 7.95
C VAL A 369 16.51 -0.99 7.27
N MET A 370 15.50 -1.43 8.02
CA MET A 370 14.25 -1.93 7.44
C MET A 370 13.46 -0.81 6.74
N LEU A 371 13.41 0.38 7.34
CA LEU A 371 12.78 1.57 6.75
C LEU A 371 13.45 1.99 5.45
N PHE A 372 14.77 1.81 5.32
CA PHE A 372 15.47 1.98 4.04
C PHE A 372 14.87 1.06 2.98
N PHE A 373 14.83 -0.26 3.23
CA PHE A 373 14.28 -1.18 2.23
C PHE A 373 12.82 -0.87 1.88
N PHE A 374 11.98 -0.59 2.88
CA PHE A 374 10.56 -0.29 2.71
C PHE A 374 10.31 1.02 1.94
N ALA A 375 11.06 2.09 2.25
CA ALA A 375 10.91 3.37 1.58
C ALA A 375 11.36 3.29 0.12
N PHE A 376 12.54 2.73 -0.12
CA PHE A 376 13.13 2.64 -1.46
C PHE A 376 12.37 1.66 -2.37
N SER A 377 11.93 0.50 -1.85
CA SER A 377 11.11 -0.45 -2.63
C SER A 377 9.83 0.20 -3.14
N THR A 378 9.22 1.04 -2.29
CA THR A 378 8.01 1.79 -2.62
C THR A 378 8.32 2.79 -3.74
N MET A 379 9.32 3.65 -3.56
CA MET A 379 9.73 4.65 -4.55
C MET A 379 10.04 4.06 -5.92
N PHE A 380 10.68 2.88 -5.98
CA PHE A 380 10.99 2.22 -7.25
C PHE A 380 9.74 1.80 -8.02
N SER A 381 8.75 1.27 -7.32
CA SER A 381 7.53 0.74 -7.95
C SER A 381 6.57 1.86 -8.33
N TYR A 382 6.49 2.88 -7.47
CA TYR A 382 5.65 4.06 -7.66
C TYR A 382 6.09 4.96 -8.82
N SER A 383 7.40 5.05 -9.08
CA SER A 383 7.87 5.78 -10.26
C SER A 383 7.29 5.18 -11.55
N TYR A 384 7.16 3.85 -11.61
CA TYR A 384 6.56 3.16 -12.74
C TYR A 384 5.04 3.40 -12.86
N TYR A 385 4.32 3.47 -11.74
CA TYR A 385 2.90 3.81 -11.74
C TYR A 385 2.63 5.20 -12.33
N GLY A 386 3.35 6.21 -11.86
CA GLY A 386 3.22 7.56 -12.41
C GLY A 386 3.70 7.67 -13.86
N GLN A 387 4.71 6.88 -14.23
CA GLN A 387 5.15 6.74 -15.62
C GLN A 387 4.01 6.19 -16.51
N LYS A 388 3.19 5.25 -16.01
CA LYS A 388 2.02 4.73 -16.74
C LYS A 388 0.88 5.72 -16.85
N CYS A 389 0.55 6.42 -15.77
CA CYS A 389 -0.44 7.49 -15.82
C CYS A 389 -0.03 8.58 -16.82
N THR A 390 1.26 8.95 -16.84
CA THR A 390 1.83 9.90 -17.81
C THR A 390 1.70 9.38 -19.24
N GLY A 391 2.05 8.11 -19.47
CA GLY A 391 1.97 7.48 -20.78
C GLY A 391 0.55 7.45 -21.34
N PHE A 392 -0.45 7.20 -20.48
CA PHE A 392 -1.85 7.22 -20.90
C PHE A 392 -2.36 8.63 -21.24
N LEU A 393 -1.96 9.64 -20.47
CA LEU A 393 -2.44 11.02 -20.64
C LEU A 393 -1.76 11.75 -21.80
N PHE A 394 -0.44 11.59 -21.92
CA PHE A 394 0.39 12.42 -22.79
C PHE A 394 1.11 11.62 -23.89
N GLY A 395 1.06 10.29 -23.85
CA GLY A 395 1.73 9.40 -24.81
C GLY A 395 3.06 8.81 -24.29
N ALA A 396 3.47 7.68 -24.87
CA ALA A 396 4.63 6.89 -24.46
C ALA A 396 5.94 7.67 -24.58
N LYS A 397 6.03 8.62 -25.52
CA LYS A 397 7.20 9.51 -25.68
C LYS A 397 7.47 10.31 -24.40
N TYR A 398 6.44 10.83 -23.75
CA TYR A 398 6.57 11.71 -22.59
C TYR A 398 6.69 10.96 -21.26
N SER A 399 6.22 9.71 -21.23
CA SER A 399 6.31 8.79 -20.10
C SER A 399 7.72 8.75 -19.48
N LYS A 400 8.79 8.80 -20.31
CA LYS A 400 10.18 8.76 -19.82
C LYS A 400 10.60 9.99 -18.99
N TYR A 401 10.05 11.17 -19.29
CA TYR A 401 10.38 12.40 -18.56
C TYR A 401 9.73 12.45 -17.18
N TYR A 402 8.68 11.66 -16.94
CA TYR A 402 8.06 11.55 -15.61
C TYR A 402 9.08 11.15 -14.54
N ASN A 403 9.97 10.20 -14.84
CA ASN A 403 10.96 9.76 -13.86
C ASN A 403 11.93 10.86 -13.45
N LEU A 404 12.27 11.80 -14.35
CA LEU A 404 13.09 12.96 -13.99
C LEU A 404 12.35 13.91 -13.05
N PHE A 405 11.08 14.19 -13.35
CA PHE A 405 10.22 14.98 -12.48
C PHE A 405 10.02 14.32 -11.10
N PHE A 406 9.79 13.00 -11.08
CA PHE A 406 9.66 12.20 -9.87
C PHE A 406 10.90 12.31 -8.98
N LEU A 407 12.10 12.20 -9.55
CA LEU A 407 13.36 12.35 -8.82
C LEU A 407 13.52 13.73 -8.16
N VAL A 408 13.17 14.80 -8.87
CA VAL A 408 13.17 16.16 -8.30
C VAL A 408 12.18 16.26 -7.14
N MET A 409 10.99 15.68 -7.29
CA MET A 409 9.96 15.69 -6.24
C MET A 409 10.38 14.94 -4.98
N LEU A 410 11.20 13.89 -5.07
CA LEU A 410 11.74 13.21 -3.89
C LEU A 410 12.67 14.12 -3.07
N VAL A 411 13.50 14.94 -3.73
CA VAL A 411 14.38 15.90 -3.04
C VAL A 411 13.55 16.99 -2.36
N VAL A 412 12.56 17.53 -3.06
CA VAL A 412 11.62 18.52 -2.51
C VAL A 412 10.86 17.96 -1.31
N ALA A 413 10.39 16.72 -1.41
CA ALA A 413 9.67 16.03 -0.35
C ALA A 413 10.50 15.83 0.93
N ALA A 414 11.81 15.54 0.79
CA ALA A 414 12.71 15.43 1.94
C ALA A 414 12.85 16.75 2.73
N MET A 415 12.71 17.89 2.05
CA MET A 415 12.93 19.22 2.65
C MET A 415 11.71 19.81 3.34
N ILE A 416 10.50 19.50 2.88
CA ILE A 416 9.29 20.21 3.33
C ILE A 416 8.66 19.49 4.54
N PRO A 417 8.21 20.20 5.58
CA PRO A 417 7.33 19.65 6.62
C PRO A 417 5.90 19.48 6.09
N LEU A 418 5.45 18.25 5.87
CA LEU A 418 4.33 17.95 4.96
C LEU A 418 2.98 17.71 5.65
N LYS A 419 2.52 18.62 6.52
CA LYS A 419 1.13 18.55 7.02
C LYS A 419 0.10 18.65 5.87
N ALA A 420 0.35 19.51 4.88
CA ALA A 420 -0.57 19.72 3.75
C ALA A 420 -0.48 18.64 2.65
N ALA A 421 0.69 18.02 2.41
CA ALA A 421 0.81 17.04 1.33
C ALA A 421 0.25 15.66 1.68
N VAL A 422 0.13 15.33 2.97
CA VAL A 422 -0.57 14.12 3.43
C VAL A 422 -2.00 14.12 2.89
N GLY A 423 -2.76 15.20 3.17
CA GLY A 423 -4.15 15.30 2.73
C GLY A 423 -4.32 15.30 1.20
N LEU A 424 -3.40 15.93 0.47
CA LEU A 424 -3.42 15.91 -0.99
C LEU A 424 -3.20 14.50 -1.55
N ILE A 425 -2.25 13.74 -0.99
CA ILE A 425 -1.97 12.37 -1.41
C ILE A 425 -3.13 11.47 -1.05
N ASP A 426 -3.63 11.53 0.19
CA ASP A 426 -4.76 10.72 0.63
C ASP A 426 -6.00 10.96 -0.25
N LEU A 427 -6.29 12.23 -0.58
CA LEU A 427 -7.36 12.58 -1.52
C LEU A 427 -7.12 12.01 -2.92
N ALA A 428 -5.90 12.10 -3.44
CA ALA A 428 -5.58 11.52 -4.75
C ALA A 428 -5.81 10.00 -4.77
N TYR A 429 -5.36 9.28 -3.73
CA TYR A 429 -5.62 7.85 -3.58
C TYR A 429 -7.11 7.52 -3.51
N ALA A 430 -7.87 8.31 -2.74
CA ALA A 430 -9.30 8.15 -2.63
C ALA A 430 -9.97 8.28 -4.00
N LEU A 431 -9.60 9.31 -4.76
CA LEU A 431 -10.16 9.59 -6.08
C LEU A 431 -9.70 8.56 -7.13
N MET A 432 -8.57 7.90 -6.96
CA MET A 432 -8.18 6.75 -7.79
C MET A 432 -9.03 5.50 -7.50
N ALA A 433 -9.45 5.29 -6.25
CA ALA A 433 -10.20 4.11 -5.86
C ALA A 433 -11.61 4.07 -6.46
N PHE A 434 -12.30 5.20 -6.57
CA PHE A 434 -13.64 5.27 -7.17
C PHE A 434 -13.72 4.68 -8.58
N PRO A 435 -12.96 5.18 -9.58
CA PRO A 435 -13.03 4.65 -10.94
C PRO A 435 -12.61 3.19 -11.00
N THR A 436 -11.59 2.79 -10.25
CA THR A 436 -11.14 1.39 -10.17
C THR A 436 -12.25 0.50 -9.66
N MET A 437 -12.81 0.78 -8.48
CA MET A 437 -13.84 -0.06 -7.86
C MET A 437 -15.11 -0.13 -8.70
N ILE A 438 -15.56 1.00 -9.28
CA ILE A 438 -16.71 1.02 -10.20
C ILE A 438 -16.48 0.04 -11.36
N THR A 439 -15.29 0.07 -11.97
CA THR A 439 -14.92 -0.88 -13.03
C THR A 439 -14.91 -2.33 -12.55
N LEU A 440 -14.34 -2.61 -11.37
CA LEU A 440 -14.33 -3.95 -10.80
C LEU A 440 -15.76 -4.49 -10.58
N PHE A 441 -16.68 -3.67 -10.07
CA PHE A 441 -18.08 -4.07 -9.87
C PHE A 441 -18.79 -4.39 -11.18
N ILE A 442 -18.68 -3.50 -12.19
CA ILE A 442 -19.33 -3.68 -13.48
C ILE A 442 -18.80 -4.93 -14.19
N LEU A 443 -17.50 -5.19 -14.11
CA LEU A 443 -16.84 -6.31 -14.78
C LEU A 443 -16.79 -7.60 -13.95
N ALA A 444 -17.26 -7.60 -12.69
CA ALA A 444 -17.28 -8.77 -11.83
C ALA A 444 -17.93 -10.03 -12.45
N PRO A 445 -19.03 -9.94 -13.23
CA PRO A 445 -19.61 -11.11 -13.89
C PRO A 445 -18.65 -11.78 -14.88
N LYS A 446 -17.77 -11.02 -15.54
CA LYS A 446 -16.76 -11.54 -16.47
C LYS A 446 -15.69 -12.35 -15.74
N VAL A 447 -15.24 -11.87 -14.58
CA VAL A 447 -14.36 -12.64 -13.68
C VAL A 447 -15.03 -13.94 -13.26
N LYS A 448 -16.30 -13.89 -12.84
CA LYS A 448 -17.03 -15.10 -12.41
C LYS A 448 -17.16 -16.14 -13.51
N ALA A 449 -17.39 -15.71 -14.76
CA ALA A 449 -17.39 -16.61 -15.91
C ALA A 449 -16.00 -17.22 -16.15
N ALA A 450 -14.93 -16.41 -16.12
CA ALA A 450 -13.56 -16.88 -16.29
C ALA A 450 -13.15 -17.88 -15.20
N MET A 451 -13.51 -17.63 -13.94
CA MET A 451 -13.26 -18.55 -12.83
C MET A 451 -13.89 -19.93 -13.06
N LYS A 452 -15.14 -19.98 -13.52
CA LYS A 452 -15.83 -21.26 -13.79
C LYS A 452 -15.07 -22.09 -14.81
N VAL A 453 -14.59 -21.44 -15.88
CA VAL A 453 -13.80 -22.12 -16.92
C VAL A 453 -12.45 -22.58 -16.38
N TYR A 454 -11.73 -21.70 -15.69
CA TYR A 454 -10.39 -21.98 -15.16
C TYR A 454 -10.39 -23.13 -14.14
N PHE A 455 -11.30 -23.10 -13.17
CA PHE A 455 -11.38 -24.16 -12.15
C PHE A 455 -12.03 -25.45 -12.66
N ALA A 456 -12.73 -25.44 -13.81
CA ALA A 456 -13.24 -26.66 -14.43
C ALA A 456 -12.16 -27.42 -15.20
N LYS A 457 -11.20 -26.73 -15.84
CA LYS A 457 -10.09 -27.35 -16.59
C LYS A 457 -9.07 -28.08 -15.71
N GLU A 458 -9.06 -27.79 -14.42
CA GLU A 458 -8.10 -28.31 -13.46
C GLU A 458 -8.73 -29.24 -12.41
N LYS A 459 -9.97 -29.67 -12.64
CA LYS A 459 -10.56 -30.87 -12.03
C LYS A 459 -10.24 -32.05 -12.93
#